data_AF-A0A1B8RQ27-F1
#
_entry.id   AF-A0A1B8RQ27-F1
#
_cell.length_a   1.000
_cell.length_b   1.000
_cell.length_c   1.000
_cell.angle_alpha   90.00
_cell.angle_beta   90.00
_cell.angle_gamma   90.00
#
_symmetry.space_group_name_H-M   'P 1'
#
loop_
_entity.id
_entity.type
_entity.pdbx_description
1 polymer ?
#
loop_
_entity_poly.entity_id
_entity_poly.type
_entity_poly.pdbx_seq_one_letter_code
_entity_poly.pdbx_strand_id
1 'polypeptide(L)'
;MVDELKLAISNLEERVDLNEIMTIKDKSLKDSIKRELKLSSDNITIGDMYKLTKLSVVGSWISSLEGLQYAKNLEELDISYNEIKDLSPFKNLKKLTNLNGNTQIITEGMLYAKDNTITLYYRVLNRNGERLKPREIIIRSNKTFEVVDLTLEELVDENGVIFLMFQTLIRLFIVCI
;
A
#
# COMPACT_ATOMS: atom_id res chain seq x y z
N MET A 1 -16.31 25.82 -23.93
CA MET A 1 -17.10 25.00 -24.88
C MET A 1 -16.27 24.35 -25.98
N VAL A 2 -15.65 25.06 -26.94
CA VAL A 2 -14.84 24.40 -28.00
C VAL A 2 -13.53 23.82 -27.46
N ASP A 3 -12.85 24.51 -26.54
CA ASP A 3 -11.57 24.04 -25.99
C ASP A 3 -11.73 22.89 -25.00
N GLU A 4 -12.81 22.88 -24.20
CA GLU A 4 -13.19 21.72 -23.37
C GLU A 4 -13.55 20.50 -24.22
N LEU A 5 -14.21 20.71 -25.36
CA LEU A 5 -14.54 19.63 -26.29
C LEU A 5 -13.28 19.07 -26.96
N LYS A 6 -12.34 19.94 -27.37
CA LYS A 6 -11.03 19.52 -27.91
C LYS A 6 -10.20 18.78 -26.87
N LEU A 7 -10.23 19.22 -25.61
CA LEU A 7 -9.56 18.52 -24.50
C LEU A 7 -10.19 17.15 -24.26
N ALA A 8 -11.52 17.06 -24.26
CA ALA A 8 -12.23 15.79 -24.12
C ALA A 8 -11.93 14.83 -25.29
N ILE A 9 -11.86 15.34 -26.54
CA ILE A 9 -11.50 14.56 -27.72
C ILE A 9 -10.03 14.10 -27.64
N SER A 10 -9.10 14.99 -27.27
CA SER A 10 -7.68 14.64 -27.07
C SER A 10 -7.49 13.57 -25.99
N ASN A 11 -8.26 13.64 -24.90
CA ASN A 11 -8.27 12.62 -23.84
C ASN A 11 -8.91 11.29 -24.28
N LEU A 12 -9.77 11.30 -25.31
CA LEU A 12 -10.34 10.10 -25.93
C LEU A 12 -9.40 9.50 -26.99
N GLU A 13 -8.51 10.32 -27.57
CA GLU A 13 -7.52 9.92 -28.57
C GLU A 13 -6.24 9.30 -27.96
N GLU A 14 -6.02 9.42 -26.64
CA GLU A 14 -5.06 8.59 -25.91
C GLU A 14 -5.52 7.13 -25.92
N ARG A 15 -5.22 6.44 -27.02
CA ARG A 15 -5.42 5.01 -27.15
C ARG A 15 -4.50 4.31 -26.16
N VAL A 16 -5.09 3.71 -25.13
CA VAL A 16 -4.38 2.80 -24.24
C VAL A 16 -3.89 1.61 -25.05
N ASP A 17 -2.57 1.43 -25.17
CA ASP A 17 -2.00 0.26 -25.83
C ASP A 17 -2.15 -0.96 -24.91
N LEU A 18 -3.10 -1.82 -25.23
CA LEU A 18 -3.38 -3.03 -24.45
C LEU A 18 -2.23 -4.04 -24.48
N ASN A 19 -1.29 -3.93 -25.42
CA ASN A 19 -0.14 -4.84 -25.50
C ASN A 19 1.09 -4.32 -24.74
N GLU A 20 1.03 -3.10 -24.20
CA GLU A 20 2.11 -2.54 -23.40
C GLU A 20 2.37 -3.45 -22.19
N ILE A 21 3.63 -3.89 -22.05
CA ILE A 21 4.07 -4.70 -20.92
C ILE A 21 4.28 -3.80 -19.73
N MET A 22 3.57 -4.08 -18.65
CA MET A 22 3.67 -3.31 -17.43
C MET A 22 4.74 -3.85 -16.49
N THR A 23 5.32 -2.95 -15.69
CA THR A 23 6.26 -3.34 -14.63
C THR A 23 5.54 -3.47 -13.30
N ILE A 24 5.48 -4.69 -12.76
CA ILE A 24 5.03 -4.98 -11.39
C ILE A 24 6.27 -5.40 -10.59
N LYS A 25 6.78 -4.49 -9.75
CA LYS A 25 8.05 -4.70 -9.02
C LYS A 25 7.92 -5.73 -7.91
N ASP A 26 6.77 -5.75 -7.24
CA ASP A 26 6.50 -6.71 -6.18
C ASP A 26 6.23 -8.09 -6.80
N LYS A 27 7.15 -9.02 -6.55
CA LYS A 27 7.13 -10.35 -7.17
C LYS A 27 5.92 -11.16 -6.70
N SER A 28 5.58 -11.10 -5.42
CA SER A 28 4.43 -11.82 -4.86
C SER A 28 3.12 -11.29 -5.46
N LEU A 29 3.01 -9.98 -5.65
CA LEU A 29 1.89 -9.38 -6.36
C LEU A 29 1.83 -9.85 -7.82
N LYS A 30 2.95 -9.78 -8.55
CA LYS A 30 3.07 -10.23 -9.94
C LYS A 30 2.63 -11.68 -10.10
N ASP A 31 3.14 -12.57 -9.25
CA ASP A 31 2.83 -14.00 -9.28
C ASP A 31 1.35 -14.28 -8.96
N SER A 32 0.76 -13.50 -8.05
CA SER A 32 -0.67 -13.61 -7.71
C SER A 32 -1.57 -13.17 -8.87
N ILE A 33 -1.24 -12.08 -9.55
CA ILE A 33 -1.95 -11.62 -10.76
C ILE A 33 -1.85 -12.66 -11.88
N LYS A 34 -0.64 -13.18 -12.14
CA LYS A 34 -0.43 -14.23 -13.16
C LYS A 34 -1.27 -15.46 -12.87
N ARG A 35 -1.34 -15.89 -11.61
CA ARG A 35 -2.13 -17.05 -11.17
C ARG A 35 -3.61 -16.82 -11.39
N GLU A 36 -4.13 -15.67 -10.97
CA GLU A 36 -5.55 -15.32 -11.13
C GLU A 36 -5.96 -15.27 -12.61
N LEU A 37 -5.12 -14.66 -13.45
CA LEU A 37 -5.35 -14.52 -14.89
C LEU A 37 -4.93 -15.76 -15.71
N LYS A 38 -4.37 -16.79 -15.06
CA LYS A 38 -3.87 -18.03 -15.68
C LYS A 38 -2.89 -17.77 -16.84
N LEU A 39 -1.99 -16.80 -16.65
CA LEU A 39 -1.01 -16.42 -17.66
C LEU A 39 0.16 -17.41 -17.68
N SER A 40 0.54 -17.85 -18.89
CA SER A 40 1.73 -18.68 -19.13
C SER A 40 3.00 -17.85 -19.34
N SER A 41 2.85 -16.62 -19.83
CA SER A 41 3.94 -15.65 -20.00
C SER A 41 4.32 -15.03 -18.67
N ASP A 42 5.60 -14.64 -18.53
CA ASP A 42 6.03 -13.79 -17.41
C ASP A 42 5.66 -12.31 -17.59
N ASN A 43 5.36 -11.90 -18.81
CA ASN A 43 4.91 -10.55 -19.10
C ASN A 43 3.41 -10.43 -18.80
N ILE A 44 3.04 -9.37 -18.09
CA ILE A 44 1.65 -8.95 -17.90
C ILE A 44 1.47 -7.69 -18.74
N THR A 45 0.42 -7.66 -19.56
CA THR A 45 0.09 -6.49 -20.38
C THR A 45 -0.99 -5.64 -19.73
N ILE A 46 -1.16 -4.40 -20.18
CA ILE A 46 -2.30 -3.56 -19.77
C ILE A 46 -3.63 -4.28 -20.09
N GLY A 47 -3.73 -4.94 -21.25
CA GLY A 47 -4.90 -5.71 -21.65
C GLY A 47 -5.21 -6.86 -20.70
N ASP A 48 -4.20 -7.49 -20.10
CA ASP A 48 -4.40 -8.53 -19.09
C ASP A 48 -4.96 -7.95 -17.79
N MET A 49 -4.47 -6.78 -17.35
CA MET A 49 -5.00 -6.11 -16.16
C MET A 49 -6.46 -5.69 -16.31
N TYR A 50 -6.89 -5.33 -17.52
CA TYR A 50 -8.29 -5.03 -17.79
C TYR A 50 -9.21 -6.24 -17.60
N LYS A 51 -8.68 -7.47 -17.62
CA LYS A 51 -9.45 -8.69 -17.36
C LYS A 51 -9.58 -9.01 -15.87
N LEU A 52 -8.76 -8.38 -15.02
CA LEU A 52 -8.74 -8.65 -13.59
C LEU A 52 -9.96 -7.98 -12.92
N THR A 53 -10.91 -8.80 -12.46
CA THR A 53 -12.12 -8.36 -11.75
C THR A 53 -12.08 -8.64 -10.26
N LYS A 54 -11.32 -9.66 -9.86
CA LYS A 54 -11.09 -10.02 -8.46
C LYS A 54 -9.63 -10.39 -8.26
N LEU A 55 -9.10 -10.17 -7.07
CA LEU A 55 -7.76 -10.62 -6.71
C LEU A 55 -7.69 -10.85 -5.18
N SER A 56 -7.04 -11.94 -4.77
CA SER A 56 -6.71 -12.20 -3.38
C SER A 56 -5.19 -12.38 -3.25
N VAL A 57 -4.57 -11.58 -2.39
CA VAL A 57 -3.12 -11.56 -2.13
C VAL A 57 -2.89 -11.59 -0.62
N VAL A 58 -3.59 -12.45 0.09
CA VAL A 58 -3.52 -12.52 1.57
C VAL A 58 -2.18 -13.05 2.03
N GLY A 59 -1.57 -12.47 3.06
CA GLY A 59 -0.43 -13.08 3.75
C GLY A 59 0.81 -13.27 2.86
N SER A 60 0.98 -12.42 1.84
CA SER A 60 1.97 -12.62 0.77
C SER A 60 3.19 -11.71 0.89
N TRP A 61 3.30 -10.98 2.01
CA TRP A 61 4.35 -10.00 2.31
C TRP A 61 4.52 -8.94 1.22
N ILE A 62 3.42 -8.57 0.55
CA ILE A 62 3.48 -7.49 -0.43
C ILE A 62 3.60 -6.15 0.28
N SER A 63 4.40 -5.25 -0.27
CA SER A 63 4.60 -3.90 0.27
C SER A 63 4.26 -2.79 -0.72
N SER A 64 4.02 -3.16 -1.99
CA SER A 64 3.66 -2.24 -3.05
C SER A 64 2.48 -2.77 -3.85
N LEU A 65 1.56 -1.86 -4.19
CA LEU A 65 0.42 -2.10 -5.06
C LEU A 65 0.64 -1.55 -6.48
N GLU A 66 1.86 -1.09 -6.76
CA GLU A 66 2.26 -0.58 -8.07
C GLU A 66 1.98 -1.62 -9.16
N GLY A 67 1.25 -1.22 -10.19
CA GLY A 67 0.70 -2.06 -11.24
C GLY A 67 -0.82 -2.22 -11.15
N LEU A 68 -1.41 -2.26 -9.96
CA LEU A 68 -2.87 -2.44 -9.82
C LEU A 68 -3.68 -1.22 -10.31
N GLN A 69 -3.06 -0.04 -10.46
CA GLN A 69 -3.74 1.14 -11.02
C GLN A 69 -4.29 0.93 -12.45
N TYR A 70 -3.79 -0.08 -13.16
CA TYR A 70 -4.22 -0.45 -14.51
C TYR A 70 -5.37 -1.46 -14.52
N ALA A 71 -5.72 -2.09 -13.39
CA ALA A 71 -6.84 -3.03 -13.28
C ALA A 71 -8.20 -2.30 -13.21
N LYS A 72 -8.57 -1.59 -14.29
CA LYS A 72 -9.76 -0.71 -14.32
C LYS A 72 -11.08 -1.43 -14.07
N ASN A 73 -11.11 -2.75 -14.23
CA ASN A 73 -12.28 -3.58 -13.99
C ASN A 73 -12.26 -4.33 -12.65
N LEU A 74 -11.29 -4.05 -11.77
CA LEU A 74 -11.21 -4.67 -10.46
C LEU A 74 -12.40 -4.24 -9.58
N GLU A 75 -13.11 -5.22 -9.04
CA GLU A 75 -14.32 -5.08 -8.22
C GLU A 75 -14.10 -5.57 -6.79
N GLU A 76 -13.33 -6.65 -6.64
CA GLU A 76 -13.03 -7.28 -5.36
C GLU A 76 -11.52 -7.42 -5.14
N LEU A 77 -11.03 -6.98 -3.98
CA LEU A 77 -9.61 -7.09 -3.62
C LEU A 77 -9.45 -7.45 -2.16
N ASP A 78 -8.75 -8.55 -1.89
CA ASP A 78 -8.27 -8.89 -0.55
C ASP A 78 -6.75 -8.79 -0.50
N ILE A 79 -6.26 -7.85 0.30
CA ILE A 79 -4.83 -7.58 0.54
C ILE A 79 -4.52 -7.67 2.04
N SER A 80 -5.35 -8.37 2.83
CA SER A 80 -5.15 -8.52 4.25
C SER A 80 -3.85 -9.25 4.61
N TYR A 81 -3.30 -8.96 5.78
CA TYR A 81 -2.06 -9.57 6.29
C TYR A 81 -0.83 -9.31 5.40
N ASN A 82 -0.63 -8.08 4.94
CA ASN A 82 0.54 -7.66 4.17
C ASN A 82 1.27 -6.47 4.83
N GLU A 83 2.15 -5.78 4.09
CA GLU A 83 2.96 -4.65 4.58
C GLU A 83 2.66 -3.36 3.79
N ILE A 84 1.41 -3.18 3.35
CA ILE A 84 1.02 -2.10 2.44
C ILE A 84 0.83 -0.79 3.20
N LYS A 85 1.47 0.27 2.71
CA LYS A 85 1.39 1.63 3.26
C LYS A 85 0.61 2.61 2.39
N ASP A 86 0.39 2.30 1.12
CA ASP A 86 -0.16 3.26 0.18
C ASP A 86 -1.26 2.65 -0.68
N LEU A 87 -2.51 3.05 -0.40
CA LEU A 87 -3.69 2.65 -1.16
C LEU A 87 -4.03 3.62 -2.31
N SER A 88 -3.24 4.68 -2.51
CA SER A 88 -3.45 5.66 -3.59
C SER A 88 -3.39 5.09 -5.01
N PRO A 89 -2.72 3.95 -5.30
CA PRO A 89 -2.85 3.29 -6.61
C PRO A 89 -4.30 2.94 -6.98
N PHE A 90 -5.19 2.83 -5.97
CA PHE A 90 -6.61 2.56 -6.20
C PHE A 90 -7.45 3.80 -6.48
N LYS A 91 -6.88 5.01 -6.44
CA LYS A 91 -7.63 6.28 -6.54
C LYS A 91 -8.61 6.33 -7.71
N ASN A 92 -8.19 5.75 -8.84
CA ASN A 92 -8.97 5.76 -10.09
C ASN A 92 -9.69 4.43 -10.39
N LEU A 93 -9.68 3.47 -9.47
CA LEU A 93 -10.38 2.19 -9.63
C LEU A 93 -11.84 2.32 -9.21
N LYS A 94 -12.65 2.92 -10.08
CA LYS A 94 -14.05 3.28 -9.82
C LYS A 94 -14.96 2.06 -9.55
N LYS A 95 -14.58 0.87 -10.03
CA LYS A 95 -15.34 -0.37 -9.84
C LYS A 95 -14.98 -1.13 -8.56
N LEU A 96 -13.88 -0.78 -7.89
CA LEU A 96 -13.42 -1.48 -6.70
C LEU A 96 -14.28 -1.07 -5.50
N THR A 97 -15.31 -1.86 -5.22
CA THR A 97 -16.31 -1.65 -4.17
C THR A 97 -16.13 -2.57 -2.97
N ASN A 98 -15.48 -3.72 -3.15
CA ASN A 98 -15.18 -4.66 -2.08
C ASN A 98 -13.66 -4.74 -1.84
N LEU A 99 -13.18 -4.04 -0.82
CA LEU A 99 -11.77 -4.03 -0.44
C LEU A 99 -11.61 -4.54 1.00
N ASN A 100 -10.93 -5.67 1.15
CA ASN A 100 -10.43 -6.13 2.45
C ASN A 100 -8.95 -5.72 2.59
N GLY A 101 -8.73 -4.62 3.31
CA GLY A 101 -7.41 -4.10 3.65
C GLY A 101 -6.87 -4.57 4.99
N ASN A 102 -7.66 -5.33 5.76
CA ASN A 102 -7.45 -5.48 7.19
C ASN A 102 -6.08 -6.04 7.56
N THR A 103 -5.51 -5.49 8.62
CA THR A 103 -4.27 -5.98 9.25
C THR A 103 -3.08 -5.87 8.31
N GLN A 104 -2.48 -4.68 8.26
CA GLN A 104 -1.18 -4.46 7.66
C GLN A 104 -0.10 -4.44 8.75
N ILE A 105 0.90 -5.31 8.64
CA ILE A 105 2.04 -5.37 9.56
C ILE A 105 3.21 -4.63 8.92
N ILE A 106 3.36 -3.37 9.29
CA ILE A 106 4.39 -2.50 8.74
C ILE A 106 5.65 -2.62 9.60
N THR A 107 6.74 -3.11 8.99
CA THR A 107 8.06 -3.15 9.64
C THR A 107 8.87 -1.92 9.24
N GLU A 108 9.24 -1.09 10.21
CA GLU A 108 10.11 0.08 10.01
C GLU A 108 11.54 -0.25 10.47
N GLY A 109 12.20 -1.18 9.75
CA GLY A 109 13.63 -1.50 9.85
C GLY A 109 14.27 -1.42 11.26
N MET A 110 15.53 -0.97 11.31
CA MET A 110 16.20 -0.62 12.57
C MET A 110 16.09 0.90 12.77
N LEU A 111 15.57 1.30 13.93
CA LEU A 111 15.52 2.71 14.35
C LEU A 111 16.61 2.96 15.38
N TYR A 112 17.30 4.09 15.25
CA TYR A 112 18.36 4.50 16.17
C TYR A 112 17.88 5.71 16.96
N ALA A 113 18.05 5.66 18.28
CA ALA A 113 17.82 6.83 19.11
C ALA A 113 18.90 7.87 18.82
N LYS A 114 18.49 9.11 18.55
CA LYS A 114 19.34 10.28 18.53
C LYS A 114 18.93 11.16 19.70
N ASP A 115 19.87 11.49 20.57
CA ASP A 115 19.59 12.29 21.79
C ASP A 115 18.47 11.65 22.64
N ASN A 116 18.54 10.33 22.84
CA ASN A 116 17.53 9.49 23.48
C ASN A 116 16.14 9.50 22.82
N THR A 117 16.00 10.07 21.62
CA THR A 117 14.73 10.19 20.91
C THR A 117 14.73 9.33 19.65
N ILE A 118 13.66 8.58 19.46
CA ILE A 118 13.38 7.88 18.21
C ILE A 118 12.29 8.65 17.50
N THR A 119 12.59 9.06 16.26
CA THR A 119 11.67 9.73 15.36
C THR A 119 11.29 8.73 14.28
N LEU A 120 10.01 8.43 14.20
CA LEU A 120 9.47 7.63 13.10
C LEU A 120 8.55 8.49 12.23
N TYR A 121 8.77 8.43 10.93
CA TYR A 121 7.89 9.04 9.93
C TYR A 121 6.83 8.04 9.47
N TYR A 122 5.70 8.02 10.16
CA TYR A 122 4.58 7.19 9.75
C TYR A 122 3.88 7.79 8.52
N ARG A 123 3.77 7.00 7.45
CA ARG A 123 3.07 7.42 6.22
C ARG A 123 2.26 6.25 5.67
N VAL A 124 1.03 6.11 6.18
CA VAL A 124 0.01 5.25 5.59
C VAL A 124 -1.05 6.12 4.92
N LEU A 125 -1.32 5.86 3.64
CA LEU A 125 -2.24 6.63 2.82
C LEU A 125 -3.46 5.82 2.43
N ASN A 126 -4.64 6.43 2.55
CA ASN A 126 -5.86 5.86 2.00
C ASN A 126 -5.93 6.03 0.47
N ARG A 127 -7.01 5.55 -0.14
CA ARG A 127 -7.25 5.65 -1.58
C ARG A 127 -7.24 7.09 -2.12
N ASN A 128 -7.59 8.08 -1.30
CA ASN A 128 -7.59 9.49 -1.68
C ASN A 128 -6.20 10.14 -1.59
N GLY A 129 -5.21 9.43 -1.04
CA GLY A 129 -3.89 9.97 -0.73
C GLY A 129 -3.84 10.71 0.61
N GLU A 130 -4.88 10.58 1.42
CA GLU A 130 -4.95 11.19 2.76
C GLU A 130 -4.24 10.28 3.76
N ARG A 131 -3.48 10.89 4.67
CA ARG A 131 -2.80 10.16 5.73
C ARG A 131 -3.81 9.60 6.72
N LEU A 132 -3.72 8.29 6.98
CA LEU A 132 -4.49 7.62 8.00
C LEU A 132 -3.81 7.75 9.37
N LYS A 133 -4.58 7.68 10.45
CA LYS A 133 -4.03 7.51 11.80
C LYS A 133 -3.84 6.01 12.07
N PRO A 134 -2.72 5.59 12.68
CA PRO A 134 -2.55 4.20 13.06
C PRO A 134 -3.62 3.80 14.09
N ARG A 135 -4.01 2.53 14.12
CA ARG A 135 -4.92 1.99 15.16
C ARG A 135 -4.17 1.53 16.40
N GLU A 136 -2.94 1.10 16.22
CA GLU A 136 -2.08 0.60 17.28
C GLU A 136 -0.61 0.77 16.88
N ILE A 137 0.25 1.09 17.84
CA ILE A 137 1.70 1.13 17.65
C ILE A 137 2.32 0.23 18.71
N ILE A 138 2.97 -0.84 18.28
CA ILE A 138 3.57 -1.85 19.16
C ILE A 138 5.09 -1.73 19.10
N ILE A 139 5.71 -1.40 20.22
CA ILE A 139 7.17 -1.24 20.29
C ILE A 139 7.77 -2.40 21.05
N ARG A 140 8.78 -3.05 20.47
CA ARG A 140 9.51 -4.13 21.15
C ARG A 140 10.97 -3.78 21.36
N SER A 141 11.43 -3.86 22.61
CA SER A 141 12.85 -3.76 22.93
C SER A 141 13.60 -4.97 22.37
N ASN A 142 14.69 -4.74 21.64
CA ASN A 142 15.53 -5.84 21.15
C ASN A 142 16.39 -6.48 22.25
N LYS A 143 16.57 -5.77 23.37
CA LYS A 143 17.42 -6.21 24.48
C LYS A 143 16.62 -6.97 25.54
N THR A 144 15.43 -6.48 25.87
CA THR A 144 14.59 -7.03 26.95
C THR A 144 13.39 -7.82 26.42
N PHE A 145 13.09 -7.71 25.11
CA PHE A 145 11.88 -8.26 24.48
C PHE A 145 10.56 -7.74 25.03
N GLU A 146 10.60 -6.76 25.95
CA GLU A 146 9.43 -6.08 26.47
C GLU A 146 8.69 -5.36 25.35
N VAL A 147 7.37 -5.47 25.41
CA VAL A 147 6.44 -4.80 24.51
C VAL A 147 5.83 -3.62 25.26
N VAL A 148 5.86 -2.45 24.63
CA VAL A 148 5.13 -1.27 25.12
C VAL A 148 4.02 -1.00 24.13
N ASP A 149 2.79 -1.22 24.59
CA ASP A 149 1.58 -0.78 23.88
C ASP A 149 1.38 0.69 24.20
N LEU A 150 1.49 1.52 23.17
CA LEU A 150 1.41 2.95 23.34
C LEU A 150 0.07 3.46 22.86
N THR A 151 -0.66 4.12 23.77
CA THR A 151 -1.88 4.86 23.43
C THR A 151 -1.55 5.98 22.46
N LEU A 152 -2.23 5.99 21.31
CA LEU A 152 -1.98 6.88 20.17
C LEU A 152 -2.06 8.39 20.48
N GLU A 153 -2.72 8.75 21.57
CA GLU A 153 -3.04 10.14 21.93
C GLU A 153 -1.82 10.96 22.35
N GLU A 154 -0.69 10.33 22.71
CA GLU A 154 0.46 11.02 23.31
C GLU A 154 1.70 11.13 22.41
N LEU A 155 1.69 10.53 21.21
CA LEU A 155 2.93 10.27 20.47
C LEU A 155 2.98 10.74 19.03
N VAL A 156 1.84 10.90 18.37
CA VAL A 156 1.79 11.24 16.93
C VAL A 156 1.46 12.72 16.78
N ASP A 157 2.41 13.51 16.28
CA ASP A 157 2.13 14.90 15.93
C ASP A 157 1.24 15.00 14.67
N GLU A 158 0.81 16.23 14.34
CA GLU A 158 -0.01 16.51 13.14
C GLU A 158 0.65 16.09 11.81
N ASN A 159 1.97 15.87 11.81
CA ASN A 159 2.76 15.44 10.68
C ASN A 159 3.02 13.92 10.65
N GLY A 160 2.41 13.14 11.55
CA GLY A 160 2.60 11.70 11.62
C GLY A 160 3.97 11.30 12.19
N VAL A 161 4.64 12.20 12.90
CA VAL A 161 5.90 11.92 13.57
C VAL A 161 5.60 11.30 14.94
N ILE A 162 6.14 10.11 15.17
CA ILE A 162 6.08 9.44 16.46
C ILE A 162 7.32 9.79 17.27
N PHE A 163 7.16 10.40 18.44
CA PHE A 163 8.24 10.79 19.35
C PHE A 163 8.34 9.85 20.53
N LEU A 164 9.49 9.20 20.71
CA LEU A 164 9.68 8.22 21.77
C LEU A 164 11.02 8.41 22.47
N MET A 165 11.01 8.43 23.80
CA MET A 165 12.24 8.47 24.59
C MET A 165 12.70 7.07 24.98
N PHE A 166 13.87 6.65 24.51
CA PHE A 166 14.49 5.38 24.86
C PHE A 166 16.01 5.52 25.06
N GLN A 167 16.56 4.75 25.99
CA GLN A 167 18.01 4.69 26.24
C GLN A 167 18.71 3.58 25.41
N THR A 168 17.96 2.79 24.63
CA THR A 168 18.47 1.57 23.97
C THR A 168 17.86 1.33 22.58
N LEU A 169 18.44 0.39 21.84
CA LEU A 169 18.00 -0.03 20.50
C LEU A 169 16.67 -0.82 20.57
N ILE A 170 15.69 -0.44 19.74
CA ILE A 170 14.37 -1.07 19.68
C ILE A 170 14.04 -1.56 18.25
N ARG A 171 13.11 -2.50 18.13
CA ARG A 171 12.48 -2.87 16.86
C ARG A 171 10.99 -2.54 16.93
N LEU A 172 10.50 -1.85 15.92
CA LEU A 172 9.16 -1.31 15.89
C LEU A 172 8.27 -2.13 14.95
N PHE A 173 7.07 -2.48 15.43
CA PHE A 173 6.03 -3.12 14.63
C PHE A 173 4.80 -2.22 14.65
N ILE A 174 4.36 -1.76 13.48
CA ILE A 174 3.14 -0.95 13.40
C ILE A 174 2.05 -1.81 12.80
N VAL A 175 0.95 -1.98 13.55
CA VAL A 175 -0.24 -2.66 13.04
C VAL A 175 -1.22 -1.60 12.54
N CYS A 176 -1.57 -1.69 11.27
CA CYS A 176 -2.38 -0.69 10.59
C CYS A 176 -3.60 -1.30 9.91
N ILE A 177 -4.51 -0.36 9.59
CA ILE A 177 -5.83 -0.49 8.98
C ILE A 177 -5.89 -1.60 7.94
#